data_AF-A0A0H3FAZ8-F1
#
_entry.id   AF-A0A0H3FAZ8-F1
#
_cell.length_a   1.000
_cell.length_b   1.000
_cell.length_c   1.000
_cell.angle_alpha   90.00
_cell.angle_beta   90.00
_cell.angle_gamma   90.00
#
_symmetry.space_group_name_H-M   'P 1'
#
loop_
_entity.id
_entity.type
_entity.pdbx_description
1 polymer ?
#
loop_
_entity_poly.entity_id
_entity_poly.type
_entity_poly.pdbx_seq_one_letter_code
_entity_poly.pdbx_strand_id
1 'polypeptide(L)'
;MFLGNEEHIQIGKKHLTRIKEMLEHKKNVAQETFDSQPLHMRKTICFHAGLKNRHVEMKFAELTPTERHQVVAALNSLLGLTESLPKFISEDDCKINIRH
;
A
#
# COMPACT_ATOMS: atom_id res chain seq x y z
N MET A 1 -7.31 42.30 -15.37
CA MET A 1 -6.02 41.70 -14.99
C MET A 1 -5.98 41.66 -13.47
N PHE A 2 -6.22 40.51 -12.85
CA PHE A 2 -6.17 40.38 -11.38
C PHE A 2 -4.71 40.43 -10.95
N LEU A 3 -4.24 41.63 -10.61
CA LEU A 3 -2.97 41.81 -9.91
C LEU A 3 -3.21 41.34 -8.48
N GLY A 4 -3.09 40.02 -8.26
CA GLY A 4 -2.98 39.49 -6.91
C GLY A 4 -1.81 40.19 -6.24
N ASN A 5 -2.11 41.01 -5.24
CA ASN A 5 -1.14 41.72 -4.43
C ASN A 5 -0.03 40.73 -4.03
N GLU A 6 1.25 41.07 -4.20
CA GLU A 6 2.38 40.14 -4.01
C GLU A 6 2.31 39.42 -2.67
N GLU A 7 1.78 40.11 -1.66
CA GLU A 7 1.48 39.60 -0.33
C GLU A 7 0.54 38.38 -0.35
N HIS A 8 -0.53 38.41 -1.16
CA HIS A 8 -1.47 37.30 -1.32
C HIS A 8 -0.81 36.11 -2.03
N ILE A 9 0.10 36.37 -2.99
CA ILE A 9 0.87 35.32 -3.65
C ILE A 9 1.80 34.63 -2.65
N GLN A 10 2.47 35.39 -1.78
CA GLN A 10 3.35 34.84 -0.74
C GLN A 10 2.57 34.06 0.33
N ILE A 11 1.42 34.56 0.76
CA ILE A 11 0.50 33.84 1.66
C ILE A 11 0.07 32.53 1.01
N GLY A 12 -0.35 32.55 -0.25
CA GLY A 12 -0.73 31.35 -1.01
C GLY A 12 0.40 30.33 -1.11
N LYS A 13 1.62 30.77 -1.44
CA LYS A 13 2.82 29.90 -1.46
C LYS A 13 3.08 29.27 -0.10
N LYS A 14 3.01 30.04 0.99
CA LYS A 14 3.20 29.54 2.36
C LYS A 14 2.18 28.46 2.74
N HIS A 15 0.91 28.65 2.37
CA HIS A 15 -0.13 27.65 2.60
C HIS A 15 0.10 26.39 1.78
N LEU A 16 0.46 26.51 0.50
CA LEU A 16 0.76 25.37 -0.36
C LEU A 16 1.97 24.58 0.15
N THR A 17 3.04 25.24 0.57
CA THR A 17 4.20 24.59 1.18
C THR A 17 3.81 23.82 2.43
N ARG A 18 3.02 24.41 3.33
CA ARG A 18 2.55 23.74 4.54
C ARG A 18 1.66 22.53 4.26
N ILE A 19 0.76 22.63 3.27
CA ILE A 19 -0.05 21.50 2.81
C ILE A 19 0.87 20.40 2.26
N LYS A 20 1.87 20.77 1.48
CA LYS A 20 2.84 19.82 0.89
C LYS A 20 3.64 19.09 1.98
N GLU A 21 4.14 19.80 2.98
CA GLU A 21 4.83 19.22 4.15
C GLU A 21 3.92 18.25 4.92
N MET A 22 2.65 18.61 5.13
CA MET A 22 1.67 17.73 5.78
C MET A 22 1.37 16.45 4.98
N LEU A 23 1.43 16.52 3.65
CA LEU A 23 1.21 15.40 2.75
C LEU A 23 2.48 14.53 2.58
N GLU A 24 3.67 15.14 2.51
CA GLU A 24 4.97 14.45 2.42
C GLU A 24 5.23 13.58 3.65
N HIS A 25 4.70 13.95 4.82
CA HIS A 25 4.82 13.14 6.04
C HIS A 25 3.81 11.99 6.16
N LYS A 26 2.77 11.95 5.33
CA LYS A 26 1.77 10.86 5.40
C LYS A 26 2.14 9.75 4.43
N LYS A 27 3.22 9.03 4.74
CA LYS A 27 3.60 7.81 4.03
C LYS A 27 2.42 6.86 3.99
N ASN A 28 1.98 6.52 2.79
CA ASN A 28 0.93 5.55 2.60
C ASN A 28 1.53 4.14 2.77
N VAL A 29 1.49 3.63 3.99
CA VAL A 29 2.06 2.33 4.35
C VAL A 29 1.52 1.19 3.47
N ALA A 30 0.24 1.24 3.10
CA ALA A 30 -0.35 0.24 2.21
C ALA A 30 0.25 0.28 0.81
N GLN A 31 0.51 1.48 0.29
CA GLN A 31 1.19 1.66 -0.99
C GLN A 31 2.62 1.13 -0.92
N GLU A 32 3.40 1.53 0.08
CA GLU A 32 4.79 1.07 0.23
C GLU A 32 4.84 -0.46 0.37
N THR A 33 3.92 -1.04 1.15
CA THR A 33 3.84 -2.49 1.36
C THR A 33 3.51 -3.19 0.05
N PHE A 34 2.47 -2.75 -0.68
CA PHE A 34 2.05 -3.37 -1.93
C PHE A 34 3.10 -3.25 -3.03
N ASP A 35 3.66 -2.05 -3.24
CA ASP A 35 4.61 -1.76 -4.32
C ASP A 35 5.98 -2.43 -4.10
N SER A 36 6.37 -2.68 -2.85
CA SER A 36 7.64 -3.36 -2.52
C SER A 36 7.58 -4.89 -2.60
N GLN A 37 6.38 -5.48 -2.65
CA GLN A 37 6.24 -6.93 -2.67
C GLN A 37 6.75 -7.55 -3.98
N PRO A 38 7.39 -8.73 -3.91
CA PRO A 38 7.73 -9.48 -5.11
C PRO A 38 6.46 -9.91 -5.87
N LEU A 39 6.60 -10.19 -7.17
CA LEU A 39 5.48 -10.46 -8.07
C LEU A 39 4.52 -11.56 -7.56
N HIS A 40 5.06 -12.63 -6.98
CA HIS A 40 4.23 -13.72 -6.43
C HIS A 40 3.40 -13.27 -5.23
N MET A 41 3.94 -12.43 -4.34
CA MET A 41 3.18 -11.86 -3.22
C MET A 41 2.13 -10.87 -3.71
N ARG A 42 2.44 -10.05 -4.71
CA ARG A 42 1.42 -9.19 -5.35
C ARG A 42 0.29 -9.99 -5.97
N LYS A 43 0.57 -11.16 -6.59
CA LYS A 43 -0.46 -12.09 -7.07
C LYS A 43 -1.37 -12.55 -5.93
N THR A 44 -0.81 -12.98 -4.80
CA THR A 44 -1.58 -13.41 -3.62
C THR A 44 -2.45 -12.29 -3.08
N ILE A 45 -1.89 -11.08 -2.94
CA ILE A 45 -2.63 -9.91 -2.44
C ILE A 45 -3.77 -9.53 -3.40
N CYS A 46 -3.50 -9.43 -4.70
CA CYS A 46 -4.51 -9.13 -5.70
C CYS A 46 -5.60 -10.21 -5.76
N PHE A 47 -5.23 -11.48 -5.67
CA PHE A 47 -6.18 -12.59 -5.63
C PHE A 47 -7.11 -12.48 -4.41
N HIS A 48 -6.55 -12.26 -3.22
CA HIS A 48 -7.33 -12.10 -1.98
C HIS A 48 -8.22 -10.85 -2.01
N ALA A 49 -7.75 -9.77 -2.64
CA ALA A 49 -8.51 -8.54 -2.84
C ALA A 49 -9.62 -8.67 -3.92
N GLY A 50 -9.77 -9.82 -4.59
CA GLY A 50 -10.74 -10.02 -5.67
C GLY A 50 -10.37 -9.29 -6.97
N LEU A 51 -9.10 -8.93 -7.14
CA LEU A 51 -8.59 -8.21 -8.30
C LEU A 51 -8.15 -9.16 -9.42
N LYS A 52 -8.24 -8.70 -10.66
CA LYS A 52 -7.80 -9.44 -11.86
C LYS A 52 -6.28 -9.46 -11.99
N ASN A 53 -5.75 -10.41 -12.76
CA ASN A 53 -4.31 -10.60 -13.00
C ASN A 53 -3.59 -9.34 -13.52
N ARG A 54 -4.27 -8.48 -14.30
CA ARG A 54 -3.68 -7.22 -14.78
C ARG A 54 -3.20 -6.27 -13.67
N HIS A 55 -3.81 -6.33 -12.49
CA HIS A 55 -3.48 -5.43 -11.38
C HIS A 55 -2.17 -5.82 -10.66
N VAL A 56 -1.66 -7.03 -10.92
CA VAL A 56 -0.42 -7.54 -10.32
C VAL A 56 0.78 -6.72 -10.73
N GLU A 57 0.78 -6.18 -11.96
CA GLU A 57 1.87 -5.35 -12.48
C GLU A 57 1.68 -3.87 -12.22
N MET A 58 0.48 -3.46 -11.80
CA MET A 58 0.17 -2.06 -11.46
C MET A 58 0.80 -1.68 -10.12
N LYS A 59 1.12 -0.39 -9.98
CA LYS A 59 1.41 0.26 -8.70
C LYS A 59 0.11 0.58 -7.98
N PHE A 60 0.18 0.69 -6.66
CA PHE A 60 -0.98 1.06 -5.83
C PHE A 60 -1.60 2.40 -6.26
N ALA A 61 -0.79 3.35 -6.71
CA ALA A 61 -1.23 4.65 -7.21
C ALA A 61 -2.00 4.57 -8.55
N GLU A 62 -1.88 3.48 -9.29
CA GLU A 62 -2.60 3.27 -10.56
C GLU A 62 -3.97 2.61 -10.35
N LEU A 63 -4.21 2.05 -9.16
CA LEU A 63 -5.50 1.46 -8.78
C LEU A 63 -6.55 2.56 -8.54
N THR A 64 -7.81 2.23 -8.85
CA THR A 64 -8.96 3.05 -8.49
C THR A 64 -9.13 3.13 -6.96
N PRO A 65 -9.84 4.15 -6.43
CA PRO A 65 -10.09 4.25 -4.99
C PRO A 65 -10.72 3.00 -4.39
N THR A 66 -11.66 2.36 -5.09
CA THR A 66 -12.31 1.12 -4.65
C THR A 66 -11.30 -0.03 -4.58
N GLU A 67 -10.49 -0.21 -5.61
CA GLU A 67 -9.46 -1.26 -5.66
C GLU A 67 -8.40 -1.07 -4.58
N ARG A 68 -8.02 0.19 -4.28
CA ARG A 68 -7.11 0.50 -3.16
C ARG A 68 -7.69 0.07 -1.82
N HIS A 69 -8.98 0.30 -1.57
CA HIS A 69 -9.64 -0.16 -0.35
C HIS A 69 -9.65 -1.70 -0.26
N GLN A 70 -9.88 -2.38 -1.38
CA GLN A 70 -9.82 -3.85 -1.44
C GLN A 70 -8.42 -4.38 -1.13
N VAL A 71 -7.37 -3.75 -1.67
CA VAL A 71 -5.98 -4.10 -1.35
C VAL A 71 -5.67 -3.87 0.13
N VAL A 72 -6.09 -2.74 0.71
CA VAL A 72 -5.90 -2.46 2.15
C VAL A 72 -6.61 -3.51 3.01
N ALA A 73 -7.85 -3.86 2.67
CA ALA A 73 -8.59 -4.89 3.40
C ALA A 73 -7.90 -6.26 3.29
N ALA A 74 -7.40 -6.62 2.11
CA ALA A 74 -6.65 -7.85 1.90
C ALA A 74 -5.35 -7.90 2.73
N LEU A 75 -4.57 -6.80 2.74
CA LEU A 75 -3.36 -6.70 3.56
C LEU A 75 -3.67 -6.86 5.05
N ASN A 76 -4.69 -6.16 5.56
CA ASN A 76 -5.10 -6.28 6.96
C ASN A 76 -5.56 -7.70 7.30
N SER A 77 -6.27 -8.36 6.40
CA SER A 77 -6.70 -9.75 6.58
C SER A 77 -5.52 -10.72 6.63
N LEU A 78 -4.49 -10.51 5.80
CA LEU A 78 -3.28 -11.33 5.82
C LEU A 78 -2.47 -11.12 7.11
N LEU A 79 -2.37 -9.87 7.60
CA LEU A 79 -1.74 -9.57 8.89
C LEU A 79 -2.49 -10.23 10.04
N GLY A 80 -3.83 -10.09 10.09
CA GLY A 80 -4.66 -10.74 11.10
C GLY A 80 -4.55 -12.26 11.05
N LEU A 81 -4.39 -12.86 9.87
CA LEU A 81 -4.08 -14.28 9.73
C LEU A 81 -2.76 -14.62 10.43
N THR A 82 -1.67 -13.89 10.13
CA THR A 82 -0.36 -14.15 10.76
C THR A 82 -0.37 -13.98 12.27
N GLU A 83 -1.16 -13.04 12.80
CA GLU A 83 -1.35 -12.83 14.24
C GLU A 83 -2.16 -13.96 14.91
N SER A 84 -3.09 -14.56 14.15
CA SER A 84 -3.93 -15.66 14.63
C SER A 84 -3.25 -17.03 14.57
N LEU A 85 -2.13 -17.15 13.84
CA LEU A 85 -1.40 -18.40 13.76
C LEU A 85 -0.81 -18.75 15.14
N PRO A 86 -1.01 -19.99 15.62
CA PRO A 86 -0.39 -20.43 16.86
C PRO A 86 1.14 -20.31 16.76
N LYS A 87 1.82 -19.95 17.85
CA LYS A 87 3.29 -19.89 17.94
C LYS A 87 3.99 -21.26 17.75
N PHE A 88 3.23 -22.30 17.40
CA PHE A 88 3.68 -23.68 17.28
C PHE A 88 4.28 -24.03 15.92
N ILE A 89 4.47 -23.08 14.99
CA ILE A 89 5.33 -23.36 13.84
C ILE A 89 6.77 -23.43 14.36
N SER A 90 7.20 -24.63 14.77
CA SER A 90 8.59 -24.93 15.06
C SER A 90 9.43 -24.71 13.79
N GLU A 91 10.70 -24.36 13.92
CA GLU A 91 11.63 -24.33 12.78
C GLU A 91 11.67 -25.66 12.01
N ASP A 92 11.26 -26.75 12.67
CA ASP A 92 11.17 -28.09 12.09
C ASP A 92 9.89 -28.33 11.26
N ASP A 93 8.81 -27.58 11.48
CA ASP A 93 7.49 -27.83 10.84
C ASP A 93 7.39 -27.28 9.41
N CYS A 94 8.33 -26.44 8.98
CA CYS A 94 8.31 -25.75 7.67
C CYS A 94 9.17 -26.37 6.59
N LYS A 95 9.86 -27.50 6.84
CA LYS A 95 10.63 -28.19 5.80
C LYS A 95 9.80 -29.32 5.19
N ILE A 96 9.17 -29.04 4.05
CA ILE A 96 8.69 -30.11 3.17
C ILE A 96 9.92 -30.80 2.56
N ASN A 97 10.48 -31.78 3.27
CA ASN A 97 11.54 -32.64 2.76
C ASN A 97 10.94 -33.61 1.74
N ILE A 98 10.75 -33.16 0.49
CA ILE A 98 10.43 -34.06 -0.61
C ILE A 98 11.70 -34.86 -0.92
N ARG A 99 11.77 -36.10 -0.45
CA ARG A 99 12.78 -37.06 -0.90
C ARG A 99 12.38 -37.51 -2.30
N HIS A 100 13.24 -37.24 -3.28
CA HIS A 100 13.15 -37.81 -4.63
C HIS A 100 13.53 -39.28 -4.62
#